data_AF-A0AA35SAE1-F1
#
_entry.id   AF-A0AA35SAE1-F1
#
_cell.length_a   1.000
_cell.length_b   1.000
_cell.length_c   1.000
_cell.angle_alpha   90.00
_cell.angle_beta   90.00
_cell.angle_gamma   90.00
#
_symmetry.space_group_name_H-M   'P 1'
#
loop_
_entity.id
_entity.type
_entity.pdbx_description
1 polymer ?
#
loop_
_entity_poly.entity_id
_entity_poly.type
_entity_poly.pdbx_seq_one_letter_code
_entity_poly.pdbx_strand_id
1 'polypeptide(L)'
;MESLALCHTHHLSPFTTQLRLAQAQLQLESPYACASIATRCLLHFQTCGDVVHRGMSQFLLAQASLLTTHQDRGHLEQQDVMEVIPVLEEVVTDFQKASATGHLHKAALLLATVYDAAGYVDKRDKMAYIVRCTKSTHP
;
A
#
# COMPACT_ATOMS: atom_id res chain seq x y z
N MET A 1 -2.08 23.36 15.31
CA MET A 1 -3.51 23.47 14.92
C MET A 1 -3.72 23.97 13.49
N GLU A 2 -2.69 24.49 12.81
CA GLU A 2 -2.83 25.07 11.46
C GLU A 2 -3.01 24.04 10.34
N SER A 3 -2.56 22.78 10.50
CA SER A 3 -2.74 21.76 9.44
C SER A 3 -4.19 21.25 9.31
N LEU A 4 -5.01 21.37 10.35
CA LEU A 4 -6.44 21.04 10.31
C LEU A 4 -7.25 22.14 9.62
N ALA A 5 -6.82 23.40 9.72
CA ALA A 5 -7.47 24.52 9.04
C ALA A 5 -7.36 24.41 7.50
N LEU A 6 -6.23 23.91 6.98
CA LEU A 6 -6.03 23.66 5.55
C LEU A 6 -6.91 22.53 4.98
N CYS A 7 -7.35 21.59 5.80
CA CYS A 7 -8.25 20.53 5.36
C CYS A 7 -9.65 21.08 5.04
N HIS A 8 -10.10 22.11 5.78
CA HIS A 8 -11.39 22.76 5.57
C HIS A 8 -11.42 23.68 4.35
N THR A 9 -10.29 24.30 3.99
CA THR A 9 -10.23 25.23 2.85
C THR A 9 -10.10 24.54 1.48
N HIS A 10 -9.72 23.25 1.45
CA HIS A 10 -9.43 22.51 0.21
C HIS A 10 -10.32 21.27 -0.02
N HIS A 11 -11.41 21.09 0.74
CA HIS A 11 -12.29 19.91 0.65
C HIS A 11 -11.55 18.56 0.70
N LEU A 12 -10.39 18.52 1.34
CA LEU A 12 -9.68 17.26 1.54
C LEU A 12 -10.40 16.51 2.65
N SER A 13 -10.97 15.34 2.31
CA SER A 13 -11.56 14.47 3.32
C SER A 13 -10.54 14.26 4.45
N PRO A 14 -10.95 14.36 5.73
CA PRO A 14 -10.05 14.15 6.86
C PRO A 14 -9.32 12.79 6.76
N PHE A 15 -9.94 11.79 6.13
CA PHE A 15 -9.33 10.48 5.88
C PHE A 15 -8.25 10.49 4.81
N THR A 16 -8.34 11.34 3.78
CA THR A 16 -7.25 11.52 2.80
C THR A 16 -6.00 12.12 3.46
N THR A 17 -6.19 13.07 4.38
CA THR A 17 -5.09 13.64 5.17
C THR A 17 -4.49 12.61 6.12
N GLN A 18 -5.33 11.79 6.78
CA GLN A 18 -4.87 10.69 7.64
C GLN A 18 -4.08 9.65 6.85
N LEU A 19 -4.48 9.33 5.62
CA LEU A 19 -3.77 8.38 4.78
C LEU A 19 -2.35 8.89 4.40
N ARG A 20 -2.23 10.19 4.11
CA ARG A 20 -0.91 10.83 3.91
C ARG A 20 -0.07 10.80 5.19
N LEU A 21 -0.70 11.01 6.35
CA LEU A 21 -0.01 10.89 7.64
C LEU A 21 0.49 9.46 7.86
N ALA A 22 -0.32 8.43 7.59
CA ALA A 22 0.10 7.04 7.68
C ALA A 22 1.32 6.75 6.78
N GLN A 23 1.29 7.25 5.54
CA GLN A 23 2.44 7.15 4.63
C GLN A 23 3.69 7.84 5.19
N ALA A 24 3.55 9.02 5.81
CA ALA A 24 4.67 9.71 6.46
C ALA A 24 5.21 8.91 7.67
N GLN A 25 4.34 8.26 8.46
CA GLN A 25 4.77 7.39 9.55
C GLN A 25 5.61 6.20 9.05
N LEU A 26 5.24 5.63 7.90
CA LEU A 26 6.03 4.57 7.28
C LEU A 26 7.42 5.06 6.82
N GLN A 27 7.50 6.29 6.28
CA GLN A 27 8.78 6.91 5.90
C GLN A 27 9.68 7.23 7.10
N LEU A 28 9.08 7.46 8.27
CA LEU A 28 9.75 7.65 9.55
C LEU A 28 9.99 6.31 10.29
N GLU A 29 9.91 5.19 9.58
CA GLU A 29 10.12 3.84 10.12
C GLU A 29 9.29 3.52 11.37
N SER A 30 8.08 4.07 11.43
CA SER A 30 7.13 3.91 12.54
C SER A 30 5.93 3.04 12.09
N PRO A 31 6.13 1.72 11.87
CA PRO A 31 5.12 0.87 11.24
C PRO A 31 3.85 0.71 12.08
N TYR A 32 3.95 0.67 13.41
CA TYR A 32 2.75 0.59 14.28
C TYR A 32 1.86 1.83 14.17
N ALA A 33 2.46 3.02 14.07
CA ALA A 33 1.73 4.27 13.88
C ALA A 33 1.08 4.32 12.49
N CYS A 34 1.81 3.88 11.44
CA CYS A 34 1.25 3.70 10.10
C CYS A 34 0.05 2.76 10.12
N ALA A 35 0.20 1.56 10.69
CA ALA A 35 -0.84 0.54 10.74
C ALA A 35 -2.09 1.03 11.49
N SER A 36 -1.92 1.69 12.64
CA SER A 36 -3.04 2.24 13.42
C SER A 36 -3.85 3.28 12.62
N ILE A 37 -3.19 4.16 11.87
CA ILE A 37 -3.88 5.16 11.05
C ILE A 37 -4.51 4.52 9.81
N ALA A 38 -3.78 3.63 9.12
CA ALA A 38 -4.25 2.96 7.91
C ALA A 38 -5.46 2.06 8.18
N THR A 39 -5.53 1.36 9.32
CA THR A 39 -6.71 0.56 9.72
C THR A 39 -7.95 1.43 9.88
N ARG A 40 -7.82 2.61 10.50
CA ARG A 40 -8.95 3.55 10.63
C ARG A 40 -9.42 4.08 9.28
N CYS A 41 -8.49 4.39 8.39
CA CYS A 41 -8.79 4.80 7.02
C CYS A 41 -9.50 3.68 6.25
N LEU A 42 -9.01 2.44 6.37
CA LEU A 42 -9.57 1.28 5.70
C LEU A 42 -11.05 1.07 6.06
N LEU A 43 -11.38 1.10 7.35
CA LEU A 43 -12.77 0.95 7.81
C LEU A 43 -13.69 2.01 7.20
N HIS A 44 -13.23 3.26 7.11
CA HIS A 44 -14.00 4.32 6.46
C HIS A 44 -14.18 4.06 4.95
N PHE A 45 -13.10 3.81 4.21
CA PHE A 45 -13.17 3.65 2.76
C PHE A 45 -13.89 2.38 2.31
N GLN A 46 -13.92 1.34 3.15
CA GLN A 46 -14.77 0.17 2.97
C GLN A 46 -16.26 0.53 2.96
N THR A 47 -16.69 1.45 3.83
CA THR A 47 -18.10 1.89 3.89
C THR A 47 -18.48 2.87 2.80
N CYS A 48 -17.55 3.72 2.36
CA CYS A 48 -17.80 4.70 1.30
C CYS A 48 -17.62 4.14 -0.12
N GLY A 49 -17.06 2.94 -0.27
CA GLY A 49 -16.86 2.30 -1.57
C GLY A 49 -15.72 2.89 -2.41
N ASP A 50 -14.83 3.70 -1.81
CA ASP A 50 -13.69 4.28 -2.51
C ASP A 50 -12.58 3.24 -2.68
N VAL A 51 -12.56 2.62 -3.87
CA VAL A 51 -11.65 1.52 -4.21
C VAL A 51 -10.18 1.96 -4.18
N VAL A 52 -9.87 3.19 -4.58
CA VAL A 52 -8.48 3.68 -4.61
C VAL A 52 -7.96 3.87 -3.19
N HIS A 53 -8.71 4.60 -2.36
CA HIS A 53 -8.27 4.86 -0.99
C HIS A 53 -8.33 3.61 -0.10
N ARG A 54 -9.25 2.68 -0.38
CA ARG A 54 -9.24 1.32 0.20
C ARG A 54 -7.94 0.59 -0.14
N GLY A 55 -7.62 0.49 -1.43
CA GLY A 55 -6.39 -0.17 -1.90
C GLY A 55 -5.14 0.48 -1.33
N MET A 56 -5.09 1.81 -1.22
CA MET A 56 -3.98 2.51 -0.56
C MET A 56 -3.86 2.19 0.93
N SER A 57 -4.99 2.07 1.64
CA SER A 57 -4.99 1.72 3.06
C SER A 57 -4.48 0.29 3.28
N GLN A 58 -4.94 -0.66 2.47
CA GLN A 58 -4.44 -2.05 2.47
C GLN A 58 -2.95 -2.12 2.08
N PHE A 59 -2.52 -1.33 1.10
CA PHE A 59 -1.12 -1.26 0.69
C PHE A 59 -0.21 -0.77 1.82
N LEU A 60 -0.60 0.28 2.54
CA LEU A 60 0.15 0.79 3.68
C LEU A 60 0.20 -0.22 4.84
N LEU A 61 -0.89 -0.97 5.07
CA LEU A 61 -0.92 -2.05 6.07
C LEU A 61 0.05 -3.18 5.71
N ALA A 62 0.07 -3.61 4.45
CA ALA A 62 1.01 -4.60 3.95
C ALA A 62 2.46 -4.14 4.14
N GLN A 63 2.77 -2.89 3.79
CA GLN A 63 4.12 -2.33 3.98
C GLN A 63 4.50 -2.23 5.46
N ALA A 64 3.57 -1.81 6.32
CA ALA A 64 3.81 -1.74 7.76
C ALA A 64 4.06 -3.13 8.35
N SER A 65 3.30 -4.15 7.92
CA SER A 65 3.50 -5.54 8.37
C SER A 65 4.90 -6.06 8.04
N LEU A 66 5.33 -5.89 6.79
CA LEU A 66 6.67 -6.31 6.35
C LEU A 66 7.77 -5.55 7.12
N LEU A 67 7.59 -4.25 7.36
CA LEU A 67 8.57 -3.45 8.10
C LEU A 67 8.64 -3.85 9.58
N THR A 68 7.51 -4.09 10.24
CA THR A 68 7.47 -4.56 11.63
C THR A 68 8.22 -5.88 11.77
N THR A 69 7.93 -6.87 10.93
CA THR A 69 8.63 -8.16 10.93
C THR A 69 10.14 -7.97 10.78
N HIS A 70 10.55 -7.12 9.84
CA HIS A 70 11.96 -6.85 9.61
C HIS A 70 12.62 -6.16 10.81
N GLN A 71 11.94 -5.22 11.48
CA GLN A 71 12.46 -4.56 12.69
C GLN A 71 12.55 -5.51 13.89
N ASP A 72 11.55 -6.36 14.09
CA ASP A 72 11.48 -7.27 15.24
C ASP A 72 12.46 -8.45 15.13
N ARG A 73 12.65 -8.97 13.91
CA ARG A 73 13.40 -10.22 13.66
C ARG A 73 14.71 -10.01 12.89
N GLY A 74 14.95 -8.83 12.32
CA GLY A 74 16.12 -8.53 11.49
C GLY A 74 16.10 -9.19 10.10
N HIS A 75 15.06 -9.97 9.78
CA HIS A 75 14.85 -10.62 8.49
C HIS A 75 13.36 -10.89 8.28
N LEU A 76 12.93 -10.96 7.02
CA LEU A 76 11.56 -11.35 6.67
C LEU A 76 11.48 -12.89 6.71
N GLU A 77 10.62 -13.45 7.56
CA GLU A 77 10.33 -14.87 7.50
C GLU A 77 9.39 -15.17 6.32
N GLN A 78 9.56 -16.35 5.73
CA GLN A 78 8.74 -16.78 4.59
C GLN A 78 7.24 -16.76 4.93
N GLN A 79 6.87 -17.07 6.17
CA GLN A 79 5.48 -17.01 6.62
C GLN A 79 4.90 -15.59 6.53
N ASP A 80 5.62 -14.58 7.01
CA ASP A 80 5.17 -13.18 7.00
C ASP A 80 4.99 -12.66 5.56
N VAL A 81 5.89 -13.06 4.67
CA VAL A 81 5.81 -12.77 3.23
C VAL A 81 4.55 -13.42 2.62
N MET A 82 4.25 -14.66 3.00
CA MET A 82 3.09 -15.40 2.49
C MET A 82 1.75 -14.82 2.94
N GLU A 83 1.66 -14.30 4.17
CA GLU A 83 0.43 -13.68 4.70
C GLU A 83 0.09 -12.35 3.97
N VAL A 84 1.10 -11.64 3.47
CA VAL A 84 0.92 -10.35 2.79
C VAL A 84 0.57 -10.49 1.30
N ILE A 85 0.92 -11.61 0.66
CA ILE A 85 0.61 -11.89 -0.77
C ILE A 85 -0.87 -11.66 -1.12
N PRO A 86 -1.87 -12.30 -0.46
CA PRO A 86 -3.26 -12.16 -0.85
C PRO A 86 -3.75 -10.71 -0.75
N VAL A 87 -3.27 -9.96 0.26
CA VAL A 87 -3.59 -8.54 0.42
C VAL A 87 -3.04 -7.72 -0.74
N LEU A 88 -1.78 -7.96 -1.13
CA LEU A 88 -1.16 -7.25 -2.25
C LEU A 88 -1.77 -7.63 -3.61
N GLU A 89 -2.19 -8.89 -3.79
CA GLU A 89 -2.94 -9.33 -4.99
C GLU A 89 -4.28 -8.58 -5.12
N GLU A 90 -4.99 -8.39 -4.01
CA GLU A 90 -6.23 -7.58 -3.97
C GLU A 90 -5.95 -6.12 -4.30
N VAL A 91 -4.93 -5.51 -3.67
CA VAL A 91 -4.52 -4.12 -3.91
C VAL A 91 -4.19 -3.86 -5.37
N VAL A 92 -3.40 -4.75 -5.99
CA VAL A 92 -3.06 -4.66 -7.43
C VAL A 92 -4.33 -4.72 -8.28
N THR A 93 -5.24 -5.63 -7.95
CA THR A 93 -6.52 -5.78 -8.65
C THR A 93 -7.39 -4.53 -8.53
N ASP A 94 -7.46 -3.93 -7.34
CA ASP A 94 -8.22 -2.71 -7.08
C ASP A 94 -7.64 -1.52 -7.84
N PHE A 95 -6.32 -1.34 -7.83
CA PHE A 95 -5.67 -0.28 -8.60
C PHE A 95 -5.79 -0.47 -10.11
N GLN A 96 -5.80 -1.70 -10.59
CA GLN A 96 -6.09 -2.01 -12.00
C GLN A 96 -7.51 -1.59 -12.37
N LYS A 97 -8.52 -2.00 -11.58
CA LYS A 97 -9.94 -1.63 -11.81
C LYS A 97 -10.14 -0.12 -11.80
N ALA A 98 -9.46 0.57 -10.89
CA ALA A 98 -9.55 2.02 -10.75
C ALA A 98 -8.64 2.82 -11.71
N SER A 99 -7.89 2.15 -12.60
CA SER A 99 -6.92 2.79 -13.50
C SER A 99 -5.90 3.71 -12.78
N ALA A 100 -5.55 3.37 -11.54
CA ALA A 100 -4.65 4.14 -10.69
C ALA A 100 -3.18 3.80 -10.98
N THR A 101 -2.70 4.14 -12.19
CA THR A 101 -1.41 3.67 -12.75
C THR A 101 -0.20 3.90 -11.85
N GLY A 102 -0.09 5.07 -11.21
CA GLY A 102 1.01 5.38 -10.29
C GLY A 102 1.02 4.52 -9.01
N HIS A 103 -0.16 4.18 -8.49
CA HIS A 103 -0.29 3.29 -7.33
C HIS A 103 -0.11 1.83 -7.72
N LEU A 104 -0.66 1.44 -8.88
CA LEU A 104 -0.48 0.12 -9.47
C LEU A 104 1.00 -0.22 -9.65
N HIS A 105 1.80 0.71 -10.17
CA HIS A 105 3.23 0.51 -10.34
C HIS A 105 3.93 0.13 -9.02
N LYS A 106 3.67 0.90 -7.96
CA LYS A 106 4.27 0.67 -6.63
C LYS A 106 3.81 -0.65 -6.02
N ALA A 107 2.51 -0.95 -6.12
CA ALA A 107 1.95 -2.20 -5.61
C ALA A 107 2.49 -3.44 -6.35
N ALA A 108 2.55 -3.38 -7.69
CA ALA A 108 3.10 -4.46 -8.50
C ALA A 108 4.59 -4.67 -8.25
N LEU A 109 5.37 -3.58 -8.03
CA LEU A 109 6.78 -3.69 -7.68
C LEU A 109 6.97 -4.40 -6.34
N LEU A 110 6.22 -4.00 -5.30
CA LEU A 110 6.30 -4.67 -4.00
C LEU A 110 5.87 -6.13 -4.10
N LEU A 111 4.76 -6.43 -4.77
CA LEU A 111 4.29 -7.79 -4.95
C LEU A 111 5.29 -8.67 -5.73
N ALA A 112 6.00 -8.11 -6.72
CA ALA A 112 7.10 -8.81 -7.40
C ALA A 112 8.22 -9.20 -6.42
N THR A 113 8.63 -8.29 -5.53
CA THR A 113 9.67 -8.59 -4.52
C THR A 113 9.22 -9.65 -3.52
N VAL A 114 7.95 -9.61 -3.11
CA VAL A 114 7.34 -10.59 -2.20
C VAL A 114 7.25 -11.97 -2.88
N TYR A 115 6.87 -12.03 -4.16
CA TYR A 115 6.88 -13.30 -4.90
C TYR A 115 8.27 -13.87 -5.11
N ASP A 116 9.28 -13.02 -5.37
CA ASP A 116 10.66 -13.46 -5.50
C ASP A 116 11.17 -14.09 -4.19
N ALA A 117 10.90 -13.42 -3.06
CA ALA A 117 11.22 -13.94 -1.73
C ALA A 117 10.47 -15.24 -1.39
N ALA A 118 9.25 -15.42 -1.89
CA ALA A 118 8.47 -16.64 -1.72
C ALA A 118 8.81 -17.77 -2.73
N GLY A 119 9.66 -17.50 -3.73
CA GLY A 119 10.03 -18.46 -4.78
C GLY A 119 9.02 -18.62 -5.92
N TYR A 120 8.04 -17.70 -6.06
CA TYR A 120 7.03 -17.74 -7.12
C TYR A 120 7.49 -17.00 -8.39
N VAL A 121 8.40 -17.64 -9.14
CA VAL A 121 9.04 -17.07 -10.34
C VAL A 121 8.02 -16.61 -11.40
N ASP A 122 7.04 -17.45 -11.77
CA ASP A 122 6.05 -17.11 -12.80
C ASP A 122 5.19 -15.90 -12.42
N LYS A 123 4.80 -15.82 -11.14
CA LYS A 123 3.98 -14.72 -10.63
C LYS A 123 4.80 -13.42 -10.54
N ARG A 124 6.06 -13.50 -10.13
CA ARG A 124 7.01 -12.38 -10.14
C ARG A 124 7.15 -11.81 -11.55
N ASP A 125 7.35 -12.67 -12.56
CA ASP A 125 7.56 -12.23 -13.94
C ASP A 125 6.31 -11.54 -14.51
N LYS A 126 5.12 -12.02 -14.16
CA LYS A 126 3.85 -11.34 -14.46
C LYS A 126 3.79 -9.94 -13.85
N MET A 127 4.20 -9.77 -12.59
CA MET A 127 4.24 -8.45 -11.95
C MET A 127 5.30 -7.53 -12.56
N ALA A 128 6.48 -8.07 -12.91
CA ALA A 128 7.54 -7.32 -13.59
C ALA A 128 7.07 -6.78 -14.95
N TYR A 129 6.24 -7.53 -15.68
CA TYR A 129 5.59 -7.06 -16.90
C TYR A 129 4.69 -5.85 -16.63
N ILE A 130 3.82 -5.91 -15.61
CA ILE A 130 2.95 -4.78 -15.22
C ILE A 130 3.78 -3.54 -14.85
N VAL A 131 4.86 -3.72 -14.11
CA VAL A 131 5.81 -2.64 -13.74
C VAL A 131 6.40 -1.97 -14.98
N ARG A 132 6.79 -2.76 -16.01
CA ARG A 132 7.30 -2.23 -17.28
C ARG A 132 6.23 -1.45 -18.05
N CYS A 133 5.03 -2.00 -18.18
CA CYS A 133 3.92 -1.36 -18.90
C CYS A 133 3.42 -0.06 -18.25
N THR A 134 3.51 0.04 -16.93
CA THR A 134 3.10 1.25 -16.19
C THR A 134 4.18 2.34 -16.19
N LYS A 135 5.44 2.01 -16.49
CA LYS A 135 6.54 2.98 -16.61
C LYS A 135 6.50 3.73 -17.95
N SER A 136 5.96 3.13 -19.00
CA SER A 136 5.88 3.72 -20.35
C SER A 136 4.73 4.71 -20.55
N THR A 137 3.86 4.92 -19.55
CA THR A 137 2.70 5.83 -19.64
C THR A 137 2.99 7.27 -19.19
N HIS A 138 4.26 7.62 -18.92
CA HIS A 138 4.69 9.00 -18.70
C HIS A 138 5.70 9.42 -19.79
N PRO A 139 5.31 10.28 -20.76
CA PRO A 139 6.25 11.07 -21.55
C PRO A 139 6.93 12.16 -20.71
#